data_AF-T0SFU3-F1
#
_entry.id   AF-T0SFU3-F1
#
_cell.length_a   1.000
_cell.length_b   1.000
_cell.length_c   1.000
_cell.angle_alpha   90.00
_cell.angle_beta   90.00
_cell.angle_gamma   90.00
#
_symmetry.space_group_name_H-M   'P 1'
#
loop_
_entity.id
_entity.type
_entity.pdbx_description
1 polymer ?
#
loop_
_entity_poly.entity_id
_entity_poly.type
_entity_poly.pdbx_seq_one_letter_code
_entity_poly.pdbx_strand_id
1 'polypeptide(L)'
;NDINYYNKMSAILPKGLLQLNGNFSQLNSPLLIIVYLLGVLICLISLILNWEPYYKRTYTPLISMIGFFLPLLIRNGENIIWMLLLGLIVAFIGSIFYVLAIGKVYR
;
A
#
# COMPACT_ATOMS: atom_id res chain seq x y z
N ASN A 1 30.71 -11.50 -28.90
CA ASN A 1 29.95 -10.25 -28.65
C ASN A 1 28.50 -10.49 -28.27
N ASP A 2 27.86 -11.56 -28.75
CA ASP A 2 26.42 -11.80 -28.55
C ASP A 2 26.03 -12.20 -27.13
N ILE A 3 26.93 -12.89 -26.41
CA ILE A 3 26.77 -13.23 -24.98
C ILE A 3 26.62 -11.97 -24.12
N ASN A 4 27.33 -10.90 -24.48
CA ASN A 4 27.29 -9.63 -23.75
C ASN A 4 25.99 -8.86 -24.04
N TYR A 5 25.50 -8.93 -25.28
CA TYR A 5 24.20 -8.37 -25.66
C TYR A 5 23.05 -9.09 -24.96
N TYR A 6 23.06 -10.43 -24.93
CA TYR A 6 22.02 -11.21 -24.25
C TYR A 6 21.98 -10.91 -22.74
N ASN A 7 23.14 -10.79 -22.09
CA ASN A 7 23.25 -10.43 -20.68
C ASN A 7 22.81 -8.99 -20.37
N LYS A 8 23.05 -8.05 -21.29
CA LYS A 8 22.52 -6.68 -21.16
C LYS A 8 21.01 -6.65 -21.36
N MET A 9 20.51 -7.37 -22.36
CA MET A 9 19.08 -7.42 -22.66
C MET A 9 18.31 -8.06 -21.50
N SER A 10 18.80 -9.17 -20.95
CA SER A 10 18.19 -9.85 -19.80
C SER A 10 18.26 -9.04 -18.51
N ALA A 11 19.23 -8.12 -18.35
CA ALA A 11 19.30 -7.20 -17.22
C ALA A 11 18.36 -5.98 -17.36
N ILE A 12 17.95 -5.64 -18.58
CA ILE A 12 17.05 -4.51 -18.89
C ILE A 12 15.59 -4.97 -18.94
N LEU A 13 15.32 -6.17 -19.46
CA LEU A 13 13.98 -6.74 -19.60
C LEU A 13 13.14 -6.71 -18.31
N PRO A 14 13.67 -7.10 -17.12
CA PRO A 14 12.89 -7.06 -15.88
C PRO A 14 12.71 -5.63 -15.33
N LYS A 15 13.51 -4.66 -15.79
CA LYS A 15 13.43 -3.25 -15.36
C LYS A 15 12.40 -2.44 -16.16
N GLY A 16 11.95 -2.94 -17.31
CA GLY A 16 10.99 -2.24 -18.18
C GLY A 16 11.51 -0.92 -18.77
N LEU A 17 10.67 -0.23 -19.55
CA LEU A 17 10.99 1.07 -20.18
C LEU A 17 11.30 2.18 -19.17
N LEU A 18 10.82 2.05 -17.93
CA LEU A 18 11.12 2.95 -16.83
C LEU A 18 12.32 2.41 -16.03
N GLN A 19 13.52 2.70 -16.52
CA GLN A 19 14.77 2.43 -15.81
C GLN A 19 14.90 3.39 -14.60
N LEU A 20 14.09 3.18 -13.58
CA LEU A 20 14.27 3.86 -12.30
C LEU A 20 15.52 3.28 -11.62
N ASN A 21 16.35 4.14 -11.08
CA ASN A 21 17.58 3.72 -10.41
C ASN A 21 17.23 3.26 -8.98
N GLY A 22 17.30 1.95 -8.71
CA GLY A 22 17.00 1.39 -7.39
C GLY A 22 16.79 -0.12 -7.39
N ASN A 23 16.79 -0.72 -6.20
CA ASN A 23 16.43 -2.12 -6.03
C ASN A 23 14.90 -2.28 -6.01
N PHE A 24 14.31 -2.70 -7.13
CA PHE A 24 12.87 -2.88 -7.31
C PHE A 24 12.27 -4.06 -6.53
N SER A 25 13.11 -4.94 -6.00
CA SER A 25 12.66 -6.13 -5.28
C SER A 25 12.38 -5.84 -3.80
N GLN A 26 12.75 -4.67 -3.28
CA GLN A 26 12.73 -4.43 -1.84
C GLN A 26 12.29 -3.01 -1.50
N LEU A 27 11.47 -2.94 -0.45
CA LEU A 27 10.99 -1.70 0.14
C LEU A 27 12.07 -1.18 1.12
N ASN A 28 13.14 -0.60 0.56
CA ASN A 28 14.32 -0.15 1.34
C ASN A 28 14.28 1.33 1.72
N SER A 29 13.22 2.06 1.35
CA SER A 29 13.07 3.48 1.71
C SER A 29 12.52 3.60 3.15
N PRO A 30 13.34 4.01 4.14
CA PRO A 30 12.88 4.12 5.53
C PRO A 30 11.75 5.14 5.67
N LEU A 31 11.78 6.21 4.86
CA LEU A 31 10.73 7.23 4.84
C LEU A 31 9.39 6.65 4.39
N LEU A 32 9.39 5.80 3.36
CA LEU A 32 8.15 5.19 2.87
C LEU A 32 7.55 4.25 3.92
N ILE A 33 8.39 3.45 4.59
CA ILE A 33 7.96 2.55 5.67
C ILE A 33 7.27 3.34 6.79
N ILE A 34 7.86 4.47 7.22
CA ILE A 34 7.29 5.33 8.26
C ILE A 34 5.92 5.87 7.84
N VAL A 35 5.77 6.34 6.59
CA VAL A 35 4.49 6.85 6.09
C VAL A 35 3.40 5.77 6.13
N TYR A 36 3.73 4.54 5.72
CA TYR A 36 2.79 3.42 5.77
C TYR A 36 2.41 3.04 7.22
N LEU A 37 3.38 3.02 8.14
CA LEU A 37 3.11 2.78 9.56
C LEU A 37 2.22 3.86 10.18
N LEU A 38 2.44 5.14 9.84
CA LEU A 38 1.56 6.23 10.26
C LEU A 38 0.13 6.04 9.72
N GLY A 39 -0.01 5.60 8.47
CA GLY A 39 -1.32 5.27 7.88
C GLY A 39 -2.06 4.18 8.66
N VAL A 40 -1.36 3.12 9.06
CA VAL A 40 -1.93 2.06 9.91
C VAL A 40 -2.35 2.62 11.28
N LEU A 41 -1.52 3.45 11.92
CA LEU A 41 -1.86 4.07 13.21
C LEU A 41 -3.11 4.94 13.12
N ILE A 42 -3.25 5.75 12.07
CA ILE A 42 -4.45 6.57 11.85
C ILE A 42 -5.70 5.70 11.68
N CYS A 43 -5.58 4.56 10.97
CA CYS A 43 -6.69 3.61 10.82
C CYS A 43 -7.09 2.97 12.17
N LEU A 44 -6.11 2.61 13.00
CA LEU A 44 -6.36 2.06 14.34
C LEU A 44 -7.06 3.07 15.26
N ILE A 45 -6.58 4.31 15.29
CA ILE A 45 -7.20 5.40 16.06
C ILE A 45 -8.65 5.60 15.59
N SER A 46 -8.86 5.65 14.27
CA SER A 46 -10.19 5.77 13.67
C SER A 46 -11.11 4.63 14.08
N LEU A 47 -10.61 3.40 14.15
CA LEU A 47 -11.39 2.24 14.57
C LEU A 47 -11.77 2.32 16.04
N ILE A 48 -10.84 2.70 16.92
CA ILE A 48 -11.09 2.89 18.37
C ILE A 48 -12.15 3.96 18.60
N LEU A 49 -12.04 5.11 17.92
CA LEU A 49 -13.00 6.20 18.03
C LEU A 49 -14.42 5.80 17.59
N ASN A 50 -14.53 4.97 16.54
CA ASN A 50 -15.82 4.44 16.08
C ASN A 50 -16.31 3.23 16.88
N TRP A 51 -15.54 2.72 17.85
CA TRP A 51 -15.88 1.52 18.61
C TRP A 51 -16.80 1.78 19.81
N GLU A 52 -16.78 3.02 20.32
CA GLU A 52 -17.52 3.52 21.49
C GLU A 52 -19.06 3.39 21.30
N PRO A 53 -19.68 3.96 20.25
CA PRO A 53 -21.12 3.80 20.04
C PRO A 53 -21.47 2.48 19.32
N TYR A 54 -22.13 1.55 20.03
CA TYR A 54 -22.52 0.23 19.49
C TYR A 54 -23.38 0.31 18.22
N TYR A 55 -24.29 1.30 18.14
CA TYR A 55 -25.20 1.50 17.01
C TYR A 55 -24.56 2.18 15.79
N LYS A 56 -23.34 2.69 15.93
CA LYS A 56 -22.63 3.48 14.92
C LYS A 56 -21.27 2.87 14.57
N ARG A 57 -21.02 1.65 15.04
CA ARG A 57 -19.75 0.95 14.84
C ARG A 57 -19.53 0.70 13.36
N THR A 58 -18.40 1.18 12.85
CA THR A 58 -18.00 1.02 11.46
C THR A 58 -16.69 0.23 11.39
N TYR A 59 -16.70 -0.85 10.61
CA TYR A 59 -15.52 -1.70 10.37
C TYR A 59 -14.77 -1.29 9.09
N THR A 60 -15.24 -0.25 8.40
CA THR A 60 -14.66 0.31 7.17
C THR A 60 -13.18 0.76 7.30
N PRO A 61 -12.67 1.21 8.47
CA PRO A 61 -11.23 1.48 8.63
C PRO A 61 -10.35 0.25 8.38
N LEU A 62 -10.85 -0.98 8.59
CA LEU A 62 -10.08 -2.20 8.39
C LEU A 62 -9.68 -2.41 6.93
N ILE A 63 -10.55 -2.02 6.00
CA ILE A 63 -10.30 -2.15 4.55
C ILE A 63 -9.12 -1.26 4.16
N SER A 64 -9.10 -0.03 4.68
CA SER A 64 -7.98 0.90 4.50
C SER A 64 -6.68 0.35 5.11
N MET A 65 -6.78 -0.23 6.30
CA MET A 65 -5.66 -0.84 7.02
C MET A 65 -4.99 -1.98 6.23
N ILE A 66 -5.78 -2.81 5.54
CA ILE A 66 -5.28 -3.86 4.64
C ILE A 66 -4.47 -3.25 3.49
N GLY A 67 -4.93 -2.13 2.92
CA GLY A 67 -4.20 -1.41 1.87
C GLY A 67 -2.82 -0.93 2.32
N PHE A 68 -2.70 -0.46 3.56
CA PHE A 68 -1.41 -0.05 4.13
C PHE A 68 -0.50 -1.24 4.50
N PHE A 69 -1.06 -2.41 4.85
CA PHE A 69 -0.26 -3.59 5.15
C PHE A 69 0.25 -4.35 3.93
N LEU A 70 -0.50 -4.31 2.82
CA LEU A 70 -0.17 -4.98 1.56
C LEU A 70 1.30 -4.80 1.12
N PRO A 71 1.84 -3.57 1.03
CA PRO A 71 3.24 -3.37 0.65
C PRO A 71 4.25 -3.69 1.76
N LEU A 72 3.84 -3.77 3.02
CA LEU A 72 4.73 -4.09 4.15
C LEU A 72 4.94 -5.61 4.32
N LEU A 73 3.91 -6.42 4.02
CA LEU A 73 3.91 -7.86 4.26
C LEU A 73 4.51 -8.66 3.09
N ILE A 74 4.38 -8.16 1.86
CA ILE A 74 4.75 -8.94 0.68
C ILE A 74 6.15 -8.52 0.22
N ARG A 75 7.11 -9.40 0.53
CA ARG A 75 8.52 -9.34 0.11
C ARG A 75 8.83 -10.34 -1.00
N ASN A 76 7.85 -10.66 -1.83
CA ASN A 76 8.12 -11.48 -3.01
C ASN A 76 8.98 -10.63 -3.96
N GLY A 77 10.04 -11.20 -4.54
CA GLY A 77 10.98 -10.50 -5.42
C GLY A 77 10.39 -9.96 -6.74
N GLU A 78 9.08 -9.81 -6.79
CA GLU A 78 8.33 -9.07 -7.80
C GLU A 78 8.50 -7.56 -7.60
N ASN A 79 8.14 -6.80 -8.63
CA ASN A 79 8.25 -5.34 -8.65
C ASN A 79 7.46 -4.69 -7.49
N ILE A 80 8.18 -4.20 -6.48
CA ILE A 80 7.61 -3.56 -5.29
C ILE A 80 6.70 -2.38 -5.63
N ILE A 81 6.94 -1.72 -6.77
CA ILE A 81 6.13 -0.61 -7.28
C ILE A 81 4.69 -1.04 -7.52
N TRP A 82 4.46 -2.24 -8.05
CA TRP A 82 3.10 -2.75 -8.25
C TRP A 82 2.41 -3.02 -6.90
N MET A 83 3.17 -3.52 -5.92
CA MET A 83 2.69 -3.74 -4.56
C MET A 83 2.27 -2.43 -3.89
N LEU A 84 3.08 -1.38 -4.04
CA LEU A 84 2.81 -0.03 -3.55
C LEU A 84 1.57 0.56 -4.21
N LEU A 85 1.45 0.43 -5.53
CA LEU A 85 0.32 0.94 -6.30
C LEU A 85 -0.99 0.26 -5.88
N LEU A 86 -0.97 -1.06 -5.75
CA LEU A 86 -2.14 -1.85 -5.33
C LEU A 86 -2.55 -1.49 -3.90
N GLY A 87 -1.59 -1.43 -2.97
CA GLY A 87 -1.83 -1.01 -1.59
C GLY A 87 -2.46 0.38 -1.50
N LEU A 88 -1.95 1.35 -2.28
CA LEU A 88 -2.49 2.71 -2.36
C LEU A 88 -3.95 2.72 -2.85
N ILE A 89 -4.27 1.97 -3.91
CA ILE A 89 -5.63 1.89 -4.46
C ILE A 89 -6.59 1.34 -3.41
N VAL A 90 -6.22 0.25 -2.72
CA VAL A 90 -7.04 -0.35 -1.66
C VAL A 90 -7.24 0.62 -0.49
N ALA A 91 -6.17 1.29 -0.05
CA ALA A 91 -6.25 2.30 1.01
C ALA A 91 -7.17 3.48 0.63
N PHE A 92 -7.10 3.93 -0.63
CA PHE A 92 -7.94 5.00 -1.15
C PHE A 92 -9.42 4.61 -1.18
N ILE A 93 -9.73 3.43 -1.74
CA ILE A 93 -11.10 2.90 -1.79
C ILE A 93 -11.65 2.72 -0.38
N GLY A 94 -10.87 2.12 0.53
CA GLY A 94 -11.24 1.94 1.94
C GLY A 94 -11.55 3.26 2.63
N SER A 95 -10.77 4.30 2.34
CA SER A 95 -10.99 5.65 2.88
C SER A 95 -12.29 6.29 2.37
N ILE A 96 -12.65 6.11 1.10
CA ILE A 96 -13.94 6.58 0.55
C ILE A 96 -15.09 5.92 1.31
N PHE A 97 -15.04 4.59 1.46
CA PHE A 97 -16.09 3.86 2.20
C PHE A 97 -16.17 4.29 3.67
N TYR A 98 -15.04 4.58 4.29
CA TYR A 98 -14.99 5.11 5.65
C TYR A 98 -15.74 6.45 5.79
N VAL A 99 -15.44 7.42 4.91
CA VAL A 99 -16.11 8.73 4.92
C VAL A 99 -17.62 8.58 4.67
N LEU A 100 -18.02 7.72 3.73
CA LEU A 100 -19.43 7.45 3.46
C LEU A 100 -20.15 6.80 4.65
N ALA A 101 -19.49 5.89 5.35
CA ALA A 101 -20.04 5.22 6.52
C ALA A 101 -20.25 6.20 7.68
N ILE A 102 -19.28 7.07 7.94
CA ILE A 102 -19.40 8.14 8.94
C ILE A 102 -20.45 9.17 8.54
N GLY A 103 -20.49 9.59 7.27
CA GLY A 103 -21.47 10.58 6.80
C GLY A 103 -22.93 10.16 7.01
N LYS A 104 -23.22 8.85 6.99
CA LYS A 104 -24.56 8.31 7.32
C LYS A 104 -24.87 8.28 8.81
N VAL A 105 -23.84 8.28 9.66
CA VAL A 105 -23.96 8.15 11.11
C VAL A 105 -24.25 9.49 11.81
N TYR A 106 -23.90 10.62 11.17
CA TYR A 106 -24.08 11.97 11.70
C TYR A 106 -25.21 12.77 11.02
N ARG A 107 -25.92 12.16 10.06
CA ARG A 107 -27.22 12.65 9.56
C ARG A 107 -28.35 12.01 10.34
#